data_AF-A0A077KS45-F1
#
_entry.id   AF-A0A077KS45-F1
#
_cell.length_a   1.000
_cell.length_b   1.000
_cell.length_c   1.000
_cell.angle_alpha   90.00
_cell.angle_beta   90.00
_cell.angle_gamma   90.00
#
_symmetry.space_group_name_H-M   'P 1'
#
loop_
_entity.id
_entity.type
_entity.pdbx_description
1 polymer ?
#
loop_
_entity_poly.entity_id
_entity_poly.type
_entity_poly.pdbx_seq_one_letter_code
_entity_poly.pdbx_strand_id
1 'polypeptide(L)'
;MIKVTKKNDLIKRHIPSQYGTLIVSGTVLHTSGITDIGSAADAAKALEPLVYSFPNSGLISKIIFVTGIIGLDILAVPALSASASYAVSEALNWNAGLGFKFKKAEGFYMVIIISTLIGLTINFIGIDQVKTLVYNVVLNGVASVPLLFLIVRLSTNEKIMGEFKGGWLSKGLLWATFIFMASASIAMFFTI
;
A
#
# COMPACT_ATOMS: atom_id res chain seq x y z
N MET A 1 -31.29 -5.62 9.53
CA MET A 1 -30.64 -4.62 10.42
C MET A 1 -29.12 -4.45 10.20
N ILE A 2 -28.44 -5.26 9.36
CA ILE A 2 -26.96 -5.26 9.20
C ILE A 2 -26.45 -4.34 8.06
N LYS A 3 -27.31 -3.83 7.16
CA LYS A 3 -26.88 -3.08 5.97
C LYS A 3 -26.55 -1.60 6.20
N VAL A 4 -27.05 -0.96 7.27
CA VAL A 4 -26.92 0.51 7.45
C VAL A 4 -25.68 0.89 8.28
N THR A 5 -25.26 0.04 9.23
CA THR A 5 -24.10 0.33 10.10
C THR A 5 -22.76 0.34 9.34
N LYS A 6 -22.58 -0.56 8.36
CA LYS A 6 -21.30 -0.70 7.64
C LYS A 6 -20.94 0.52 6.76
N LYS A 7 -21.94 1.25 6.23
CA LYS A 7 -21.69 2.39 5.32
C LYS A 7 -21.16 3.62 6.06
N ASN A 8 -21.67 3.90 7.27
CA ASN A 8 -21.24 5.05 8.06
C ASN A 8 -19.87 4.83 8.72
N ASP A 9 -19.55 3.60 9.13
CA ASP A 9 -18.26 3.30 9.77
C ASP A 9 -17.10 3.31 8.78
N LEU A 10 -17.30 2.86 7.54
CA LEU A 10 -16.24 2.84 6.53
C LEU A 10 -15.87 4.26 6.04
N ILE A 11 -16.88 5.12 5.88
CA ILE A 11 -16.71 6.52 5.46
C ILE A 11 -16.05 7.34 6.59
N LYS A 12 -16.47 7.15 7.85
CA LYS A 12 -15.89 7.90 8.99
C LYS A 12 -14.46 7.47 9.35
N ARG A 13 -14.06 6.21 9.13
CA ARG A 13 -12.71 5.74 9.52
C ARG A 13 -11.60 6.03 8.51
N HIS A 14 -11.87 5.97 7.20
CA HIS A 14 -10.80 6.00 6.19
C HIS A 14 -10.54 7.38 5.60
N ILE A 15 -11.57 8.24 5.58
CA ILE A 15 -11.48 9.58 5.02
C ILE A 15 -10.53 10.44 5.86
N PRO A 16 -10.73 10.66 7.17
CA PRO A 16 -9.90 11.63 7.91
C PRO A 16 -8.42 11.26 8.03
N SER A 17 -8.05 9.97 8.03
CA SER A 17 -6.66 9.55 8.26
C SER A 17 -5.73 9.88 7.09
N GLN A 18 -6.18 9.68 5.84
CA GLN A 18 -5.33 9.91 4.65
C GLN A 18 -5.14 11.40 4.35
N TYR A 19 -6.18 12.23 4.51
CA TYR A 19 -6.05 13.68 4.34
C TYR A 19 -5.15 14.28 5.42
N GLY A 20 -5.10 13.70 6.62
CA GLY A 20 -4.18 14.11 7.68
C GLY A 20 -2.73 14.08 7.21
N THR A 21 -2.29 13.00 6.55
CA THR A 21 -0.94 12.90 5.98
C THR A 21 -0.71 13.96 4.91
N LEU A 22 -1.65 14.17 3.98
CA LEU A 22 -1.51 15.18 2.92
C LEU A 22 -1.36 16.60 3.48
N ILE A 23 -2.19 16.97 4.46
CA ILE A 23 -2.16 18.29 5.09
C ILE A 23 -0.86 18.46 5.88
N VAL A 24 -0.49 17.49 6.71
CA VAL A 24 0.74 17.53 7.49
C VAL A 24 1.96 17.61 6.57
N SER A 25 2.08 16.73 5.57
CA SER A 25 3.18 16.77 4.61
C SER A 25 3.24 18.12 3.89
N GLY A 26 2.10 18.63 3.40
CA GLY A 26 2.03 19.92 2.72
C GLY A 26 2.48 21.08 3.61
N THR A 27 1.98 21.17 4.85
CA THR A 27 2.37 22.23 5.79
C THR A 27 3.82 22.12 6.21
N VAL A 28 4.31 20.92 6.52
CA VAL A 28 5.65 20.64 7.05
C VAL A 28 6.74 20.82 5.99
N LEU A 29 6.51 20.30 4.78
CA LEU A 29 7.48 20.42 3.67
C LEU A 29 7.54 21.85 3.15
N HIS A 30 6.39 22.51 3.01
CA HIS A 30 6.33 23.89 2.53
C HIS A 30 7.00 24.86 3.51
N THR A 31 6.75 24.71 4.82
CA THR A 31 7.37 25.56 5.85
C THR A 31 8.87 25.32 6.02
N SER A 32 9.35 24.13 5.67
CA SER A 32 10.78 23.78 5.74
C SER A 32 11.57 24.15 4.47
N GLY A 33 10.90 24.62 3.41
CA GLY A 33 11.55 25.00 2.15
C GLY A 33 12.16 23.83 1.36
N ILE A 34 11.89 22.59 1.76
CA ILE A 34 12.41 21.38 1.12
C ILE A 34 11.46 20.99 -0.01
N THR A 35 11.89 21.21 -1.25
CA THR A 35 11.13 20.88 -2.46
C THR A 35 11.51 19.50 -3.04
N ASP A 36 12.62 18.93 -2.59
CA ASP A 36 13.10 17.61 -3.00
C ASP A 36 13.53 16.80 -1.77
N ILE A 37 12.92 15.63 -1.58
CA ILE A 37 13.21 14.73 -0.46
C ILE A 37 13.98 13.54 -1.03
N GLY A 38 15.30 13.54 -0.84
CA GLY A 38 16.16 12.44 -1.27
C GLY A 38 16.34 11.34 -0.21
N SER A 39 16.01 11.62 1.05
CA SER A 39 16.27 10.69 2.16
C SER A 39 15.29 10.81 3.32
N ALA A 40 15.14 9.73 4.08
CA ALA A 40 14.43 9.71 5.36
C ALA A 40 14.98 10.73 6.36
N ALA A 41 16.29 11.05 6.29
CA ALA A 41 16.89 12.07 7.13
C ALA A 41 16.38 13.48 6.80
N ASP A 42 16.05 13.76 5.54
CA ASP A 42 15.52 15.06 5.11
C ASP A 42 14.06 15.20 5.49
N ALA A 43 13.28 14.12 5.39
CA ALA A 43 11.91 14.07 5.90
C ALA A 43 11.85 14.28 7.43
N ALA A 44 12.79 13.73 8.19
CA ALA A 44 12.89 13.96 9.62
C ALA A 44 13.25 15.41 9.98
N LYS A 45 14.11 16.07 9.19
CA LYS A 45 14.43 17.50 9.38
C LYS A 45 13.23 18.38 9.05
N ALA A 46 12.45 18.02 8.03
CA ALA A 46 11.26 18.77 7.66
C ALA A 46 10.26 18.88 8.83
N LEU A 47 10.24 17.90 9.74
CA LEU A 47 9.37 17.88 10.92
C LEU A 47 9.81 18.82 12.06
N GLU A 48 11.01 19.42 12.00
CA GLU A 48 11.54 20.31 13.05
C GLU A 48 10.61 21.49 13.42
N PRO A 49 9.94 22.19 12.47
CA PRO A 49 9.04 23.29 12.80
C PRO A 49 7.84 22.89 13.67
N LEU A 50 7.40 21.63 13.61
CA LEU A 50 6.30 21.14 14.44
C LEU A 50 6.69 20.90 15.90
N VAL A 51 7.99 20.68 16.16
CA VAL A 51 8.53 20.33 17.49
C VAL A 51 9.32 21.50 18.09
N TYR A 52 9.24 22.69 17.48
CA TYR A 52 9.98 23.89 17.90
C TYR A 52 9.72 24.30 19.36
N SER A 53 8.54 23.98 19.91
CA SER A 53 8.16 24.28 21.29
C SER A 53 8.97 23.51 22.35
N PHE A 54 9.76 22.50 21.97
CA PHE A 54 10.54 21.67 22.90
C PHE A 54 12.05 21.97 22.81
N PRO A 55 12.79 21.92 23.93
CA PRO A 55 14.24 22.00 23.90
C PRO A 55 14.82 20.81 23.12
N ASN A 56 15.82 21.06 22.25
CA ASN A 56 16.42 20.07 21.34
C ASN A 56 15.48 19.53 20.24
N SER A 57 14.67 20.40 19.63
CA SER A 57 13.70 20.10 18.56
C SER A 57 14.24 19.20 17.43
N GLY A 58 15.48 19.41 16.98
CA GLY A 58 16.11 18.62 15.91
C GLY A 58 16.32 17.13 16.24
N LEU A 59 16.67 16.81 17.49
CA LEU A 59 16.86 15.42 17.92
C LEU A 59 15.50 14.72 18.11
N ILE A 60 14.55 15.43 18.72
CA ILE A 60 13.21 14.91 18.98
C ILE A 60 12.48 14.61 17.66
N SER A 61 12.60 15.50 16.68
CA SER A 61 12.02 15.30 15.35
C SER A 61 12.49 13.99 14.70
N LYS A 62 13.80 13.72 14.74
CA LYS A 62 14.39 12.47 14.23
C LYS A 62 13.89 11.25 14.98
N ILE A 63 13.84 11.30 16.31
CA ILE A 63 13.41 10.16 17.13
C ILE A 63 11.94 9.84 16.86
N ILE A 64 11.06 10.85 16.82
CA ILE A 64 9.64 10.65 16.54
C ILE A 64 9.44 10.07 15.14
N PHE A 65 10.14 10.62 14.14
CA PHE A 65 10.05 10.14 12.76
C PHE A 65 10.50 8.68 12.61
N VAL A 66 11.66 8.34 13.15
CA VAL A 66 12.20 6.96 13.10
C VAL A 66 11.32 5.99 13.88
N THR A 67 10.83 6.39 15.06
CA THR A 67 9.91 5.57 15.84
C THR A 67 8.61 5.29 15.08
N GLY A 68 8.09 6.30 14.36
CA GLY A 68 6.91 6.15 13.50
C GLY A 68 7.15 5.17 12.35
N ILE A 69 8.26 5.32 11.61
CA ILE A 69 8.62 4.42 10.50
C ILE A 69 8.79 2.98 11.00
N ILE A 70 9.60 2.77 12.04
CA ILE A 70 9.84 1.43 12.59
C ILE A 70 8.53 0.80 13.06
N GLY A 71 7.66 1.57 13.71
CA GLY A 71 6.36 1.08 14.17
C GLY A 71 5.46 0.62 13.02
N LEU A 72 5.41 1.37 11.94
CA LEU A 72 4.64 1.01 10.74
C LEU A 72 5.23 -0.21 10.03
N ASP A 73 6.56 -0.28 9.90
CA ASP A 73 7.24 -1.37 9.21
C ASP A 73 7.12 -2.71 9.94
N ILE A 74 7.24 -2.71 11.28
CA ILE A 74 7.05 -3.94 12.10
C ILE A 74 5.66 -4.54 11.87
N LEU A 75 4.64 -3.71 11.66
CA LEU A 75 3.28 -4.17 11.37
C LEU A 75 3.10 -4.59 9.91
N ALA A 76 3.75 -3.89 8.98
CA ALA A 76 3.61 -4.12 7.55
C ALA A 76 4.30 -5.41 7.08
N VAL A 77 5.52 -5.68 7.55
CA VAL A 77 6.35 -6.82 7.07
C VAL A 77 5.64 -8.17 7.25
N PRO A 78 5.08 -8.53 8.43
CA PRO A 78 4.40 -9.80 8.61
C PRO A 78 3.10 -9.89 7.80
N ALA A 79 2.33 -8.80 7.74
CA ALA A 79 1.05 -8.78 7.03
C ALA A 79 1.23 -8.97 5.51
N LEU A 80 2.19 -8.27 4.91
CA LEU A 80 2.49 -8.36 3.49
C LEU A 80 3.12 -9.71 3.13
N SER A 81 4.09 -10.17 3.92
CA SER A 81 4.74 -11.47 3.68
C SER A 81 3.75 -12.63 3.82
N ALA A 82 2.86 -12.57 4.82
CA ALA A 82 1.79 -13.54 4.96
C ALA A 82 0.84 -13.50 3.75
N SER A 83 0.35 -12.33 3.33
CA SER A 83 -0.55 -12.22 2.18
C SER A 83 0.08 -12.76 0.89
N ALA A 84 1.35 -12.45 0.63
CA ALA A 84 2.07 -12.94 -0.54
C ALA A 84 2.25 -14.46 -0.50
N SER A 85 2.67 -15.01 0.64
CA SER A 85 2.85 -16.46 0.80
C SER A 85 1.54 -17.24 0.67
N TYR A 86 0.41 -16.69 1.14
CA TYR A 86 -0.91 -17.27 0.90
C TYR A 86 -1.26 -17.28 -0.60
N ALA A 87 -1.12 -16.14 -1.28
CA ALA A 87 -1.45 -16.04 -2.70
C ALA A 87 -0.61 -16.98 -3.58
N VAL A 88 0.70 -17.06 -3.31
CA VAL A 88 1.61 -17.96 -4.06
C VAL A 88 1.31 -19.43 -3.77
N SER A 89 1.08 -19.78 -2.51
CA SER A 89 0.79 -21.17 -2.15
C SER A 89 -0.56 -21.63 -2.73
N GLU A 90 -1.56 -20.75 -2.76
CA GLU A 90 -2.85 -21.04 -3.37
C GLU A 90 -2.74 -21.20 -4.90
N ALA A 91 -1.99 -20.31 -5.56
CA ALA A 91 -1.75 -20.39 -6.99
C ALA A 91 -1.03 -21.68 -7.42
N LEU A 92 -0.14 -22.20 -6.57
CA LEU A 92 0.61 -23.44 -6.80
C LEU A 92 -0.06 -24.69 -6.21
N ASN A 93 -1.26 -24.55 -5.65
CA ASN A 93 -2.02 -25.63 -4.98
C ASN A 93 -1.25 -26.32 -3.83
N TRP A 94 -0.38 -25.58 -3.15
CA TRP A 94 0.38 -26.05 -1.99
C TRP A 94 -0.41 -25.89 -0.69
N ASN A 95 -0.10 -26.74 0.30
CA ASN A 95 -0.68 -26.62 1.64
C ASN A 95 -0.26 -25.29 2.27
N ALA A 96 -1.21 -24.37 2.43
CA ALA A 96 -0.99 -23.02 2.95
C ALA A 96 -1.62 -22.87 4.35
N GLY A 97 -0.88 -22.28 5.28
CA GLY A 97 -1.45 -21.91 6.57
C GLY A 97 -0.42 -21.71 7.67
N LEU A 98 -0.53 -20.56 8.36
CA LEU A 98 0.27 -20.23 9.56
C LEU A 98 0.10 -21.23 10.71
N GLY A 99 -0.99 -22.01 10.72
CA GLY A 99 -1.25 -23.07 11.71
C GLY A 99 -0.65 -24.44 11.36
N PHE A 100 -0.05 -24.60 10.19
CA PHE A 100 0.62 -25.86 9.82
C PHE A 100 2.06 -25.88 10.34
N LYS A 101 2.53 -27.06 10.78
CA LYS A 101 3.95 -27.24 11.14
C LYS A 101 4.82 -27.02 9.90
N PHE A 102 6.03 -26.48 10.11
CA PHE A 102 7.01 -26.15 9.06
C PHE A 102 7.18 -27.24 7.99
N LYS A 103 7.22 -28.52 8.41
CA LYS A 103 7.34 -29.70 7.53
C LYS A 103 6.12 -30.01 6.65
N LYS A 104 4.92 -29.48 6.93
CA LYS A 104 3.71 -29.71 6.13
C LYS A 104 3.41 -28.58 5.14
N ALA A 105 3.99 -27.41 5.37
CA ALA A 105 3.78 -26.21 4.56
C ALA A 105 5.14 -25.59 4.17
N GLU A 106 6.09 -26.42 3.75
CA GLU A 106 7.47 -25.99 3.44
C GLU A 106 7.49 -24.90 2.36
N GLY A 107 6.62 -25.01 1.34
CA GLY A 107 6.46 -23.99 0.31
C GLY A 107 6.00 -22.62 0.85
N PHE A 108 5.05 -22.61 1.77
CA PHE A 108 4.53 -21.38 2.39
C PHE A 108 5.63 -20.64 3.18
N TYR A 109 6.37 -21.37 4.01
CA TYR A 109 7.47 -20.79 4.80
C TYR A 109 8.67 -20.39 3.93
N MET A 110 8.97 -21.14 2.87
CA MET A 110 10.00 -20.75 1.89
C MET A 110 9.68 -19.42 1.22
N VAL A 111 8.42 -19.19 0.82
CA VAL A 111 8.04 -17.91 0.19
C VAL A 111 8.25 -16.74 1.17
N ILE A 112 7.92 -16.91 2.45
CA ILE A 112 8.15 -15.87 3.47
C ILE A 112 9.65 -15.58 3.61
N ILE A 113 10.47 -16.62 3.75
CA ILE A 113 11.93 -16.47 3.91
C ILE A 113 12.54 -15.81 2.69
N ILE A 114 12.23 -16.31 1.49
CA ILE A 114 12.77 -15.80 0.22
C ILE A 114 12.33 -14.35 0.02
N SER A 115 11.05 -14.02 0.22
CA SER A 115 10.55 -12.65 0.07
C SER A 115 11.24 -11.68 1.04
N THR A 116 11.46 -12.11 2.29
CA THR A 116 12.15 -11.30 3.30
C THR A 116 13.62 -11.10 2.93
N LEU A 117 14.30 -12.15 2.45
CA LEU A 117 15.70 -12.11 2.04
C LEU A 117 15.91 -11.19 0.82
N ILE A 118 15.00 -11.24 -0.15
CA ILE A 118 15.00 -10.35 -1.32
C ILE A 118 14.85 -8.89 -0.88
N GLY A 119 13.87 -8.59 -0.01
CA GLY A 119 13.67 -7.23 0.52
C GLY A 119 14.89 -6.69 1.27
N LEU A 120 15.56 -7.54 2.04
CA LEU A 120 16.83 -7.20 2.70
C LEU A 120 17.96 -6.94 1.70
N THR A 121 18.07 -7.76 0.65
CA THR A 121 19.15 -7.65 -0.33
C THR A 121 19.05 -6.36 -1.16
N ILE A 122 17.83 -5.91 -1.47
CA ILE A 122 17.60 -4.65 -2.22
C ILE A 122 18.21 -3.44 -1.50
N ASN A 123 18.23 -3.43 -0.16
CA ASN A 123 18.86 -2.34 0.61
C ASN A 123 20.38 -2.24 0.39
N PHE A 124 21.06 -3.34 0.04
CA PHE A 124 22.51 -3.35 -0.17
C PHE A 124 22.93 -2.89 -1.57
N ILE A 125 22.00 -2.80 -2.53
CA ILE A 125 22.32 -2.48 -3.94
C ILE A 125 22.59 -0.97 -4.14
N GLY A 126 22.43 -0.14 -3.09
CA GLY A 126 22.72 1.29 -3.17
C GLY A 126 21.76 2.06 -4.08
N ILE A 127 20.59 1.48 -4.38
CA ILE A 127 19.53 2.11 -5.15
C ILE A 127 18.92 3.23 -4.31
N ASP A 128 18.66 4.36 -4.95
CA ASP A 128 17.89 5.46 -4.38
C ASP A 128 16.53 4.93 -3.86
N GLN A 129 16.34 5.00 -2.53
CA GLN A 129 15.18 4.45 -1.84
C GLN A 129 13.90 5.19 -2.23
N VAL A 130 14.00 6.50 -2.48
CA VAL A 130 12.86 7.34 -2.84
C VAL A 130 12.37 6.97 -4.23
N LYS A 131 13.28 6.82 -5.20
CA LYS A 131 12.92 6.35 -6.56
C LYS A 131 12.33 4.95 -6.54
N THR A 132 12.87 4.06 -5.72
CA THR A 132 12.34 2.69 -5.55
C THR A 132 10.92 2.72 -5.00
N LEU A 133 10.65 3.58 -4.00
CA LEU A 133 9.31 3.76 -3.45
C LEU A 133 8.32 4.29 -4.49
N VAL A 134 8.72 5.29 -5.29
CA VAL A 134 7.89 5.80 -6.39
C VAL A 134 7.58 4.70 -7.40
N TYR A 135 8.59 3.92 -7.80
CA TYR A 135 8.40 2.80 -8.72
C TYR A 135 7.46 1.73 -8.16
N ASN A 136 7.53 1.43 -6.85
CA ASN A 136 6.61 0.50 -6.19
C ASN A 136 5.14 0.95 -6.29
N VAL A 137 4.88 2.24 -6.07
CA VAL A 137 3.51 2.80 -6.18
C VAL A 137 3.01 2.72 -7.62
N VAL A 138 3.88 3.00 -8.59
CA VAL A 138 3.57 2.89 -10.03
C VAL A 138 3.22 1.45 -10.40
N LEU A 139 4.08 0.49 -10.03
CA LEU A 139 3.84 -0.93 -10.28
C LEU A 139 2.54 -1.40 -9.65
N ASN A 140 2.23 -0.96 -8.43
CA ASN A 140 0.98 -1.28 -7.75
C ASN A 140 -0.24 -0.71 -8.50
N GLY A 141 -0.13 0.54 -9.00
CA GLY A 141 -1.16 1.16 -9.84
C GLY A 141 -1.40 0.39 -11.14
N VAL A 142 -0.33 -0.02 -11.83
CA VAL A 142 -0.41 -0.82 -13.06
C VAL A 142 -1.01 -2.22 -12.78
N ALA A 143 -0.59 -2.89 -11.70
CA ALA A 143 -1.11 -4.19 -11.28
C ALA A 143 -2.61 -4.14 -10.90
N SER A 144 -3.11 -2.97 -10.49
CA SER A 144 -4.53 -2.77 -10.18
C SER A 144 -5.42 -2.86 -11.43
N VAL A 145 -4.90 -2.57 -12.63
CA VAL A 145 -5.66 -2.62 -13.89
C VAL A 145 -6.16 -4.04 -14.23
N PRO A 146 -5.30 -5.09 -14.32
CA PRO A 146 -5.77 -6.45 -14.58
C PRO A 146 -6.61 -6.99 -13.42
N LEU A 147 -6.31 -6.63 -12.17
CA LEU A 147 -7.12 -7.02 -11.02
C LEU A 147 -8.54 -6.44 -11.13
N LEU A 148 -8.68 -5.15 -11.46
CA LEU A 148 -9.96 -4.52 -11.69
C LEU A 148 -10.71 -5.14 -12.87
N PHE A 149 -10.02 -5.46 -13.96
CA PHE A 149 -10.63 -6.18 -15.09
C PHE A 149 -11.26 -7.50 -14.65
N LEU A 150 -10.56 -8.29 -13.84
CA LEU A 150 -11.09 -9.54 -13.27
C LEU A 150 -12.31 -9.26 -12.39
N ILE A 151 -12.27 -8.23 -11.54
CA ILE A 151 -13.40 -7.84 -10.69
C ILE A 151 -14.61 -7.42 -11.54
N VAL A 152 -14.42 -6.60 -12.57
CA VAL A 152 -15.49 -6.19 -13.50
C VAL A 152 -16.08 -7.41 -14.19
N ARG A 153 -15.24 -8.34 -14.67
CA ARG A 153 -15.68 -9.56 -15.36
C ARG A 153 -16.48 -10.48 -14.45
N LEU A 154 -16.02 -10.69 -13.22
CA LEU A 154 -16.69 -11.51 -12.21
C LEU A 154 -18.00 -10.87 -11.75
N SER A 155 -17.99 -9.57 -11.47
CA SER A 155 -19.18 -8.82 -11.03
C SER A 155 -20.26 -8.69 -12.10
N THR A 156 -19.88 -8.74 -13.38
CA THR A 156 -20.82 -8.67 -14.50
C THR A 156 -21.45 -10.04 -14.81
N ASN A 157 -20.84 -11.15 -14.39
CA ASN A 157 -21.29 -12.50 -14.69
C ASN A 157 -22.47 -12.94 -13.80
N GLU A 158 -23.65 -13.13 -14.41
CA GLU A 158 -24.86 -13.62 -13.72
C GLU A 158 -24.69 -14.97 -13.04
N LYS A 159 -23.86 -15.86 -13.61
CA LYS A 159 -23.64 -17.20 -13.05
C LYS A 159 -22.90 -17.19 -11.72
N ILE A 160 -22.15 -16.13 -11.41
CA ILE A 160 -21.30 -16.04 -10.20
C ILE A 160 -21.92 -15.13 -9.14
N MET A 161 -22.58 -14.02 -9.54
CA MET A 161 -23.17 -13.06 -8.59
C MET A 161 -24.66 -13.28 -8.27
N GLY A 162 -25.40 -14.10 -9.03
CA GLY A 162 -26.81 -14.41 -8.77
C GLY A 162 -27.69 -13.16 -8.57
N GLU A 163 -28.44 -13.10 -7.47
CA GLU A 163 -29.37 -12.01 -7.14
C GLU A 163 -28.71 -10.73 -6.59
N PHE A 164 -27.40 -10.72 -6.30
CA PHE A 164 -26.66 -9.54 -5.81
C PHE A 164 -26.01 -8.72 -6.92
N LYS A 165 -26.59 -8.78 -8.12
CA LYS A 165 -26.08 -8.09 -9.30
C LYS A 165 -25.94 -6.59 -9.04
N GLY A 166 -24.75 -6.05 -9.30
CA GLY A 166 -24.55 -4.61 -9.34
C GLY A 166 -25.51 -3.98 -10.35
N GLY A 167 -26.28 -2.98 -9.91
CA GLY A 167 -27.18 -2.23 -10.79
C GLY A 167 -26.42 -1.59 -11.96
N TRP A 168 -27.13 -1.12 -12.99
CA TRP A 168 -26.52 -0.56 -14.21
C TRP A 168 -25.50 0.56 -13.90
N LEU A 169 -25.77 1.38 -12.87
CA LEU A 169 -24.87 2.43 -12.38
C LEU A 169 -23.56 1.86 -11.83
N SER A 170 -23.62 0.74 -11.10
CA SER A 170 -22.42 0.09 -10.55
C SER A 170 -21.55 -0.47 -11.66
N LYS A 171 -22.16 -1.03 -12.72
CA LYS A 171 -21.43 -1.55 -13.88
C LYS A 171 -20.79 -0.43 -14.69
N GLY A 172 -21.54 0.65 -14.95
CA GLY A 172 -21.02 1.83 -15.63
C GLY A 172 -19.86 2.46 -14.88
N LEU A 173 -19.96 2.59 -13.55
CA LEU A 173 -18.90 3.13 -12.72
C LEU A 173 -17.64 2.23 -12.72
N LEU A 174 -17.82 0.91 -12.61
CA LEU A 174 -16.70 -0.05 -12.68
C LEU A 174 -15.95 0.02 -14.02
N TRP A 175 -16.69 0.10 -15.12
CA TRP A 175 -16.11 0.24 -16.46
C TRP A 175 -15.44 1.61 -16.65
N ALA A 176 -16.04 2.70 -16.14
CA ALA A 176 -15.45 4.03 -16.19
C ALA A 176 -14.13 4.09 -15.40
N THR A 177 -14.10 3.54 -14.18
CA THR A 177 -12.88 3.44 -13.37
C THR A 177 -11.82 2.59 -14.06
N PHE A 178 -12.20 1.47 -14.68
CA PHE A 178 -11.28 0.64 -15.43
C PHE A 178 -10.67 1.40 -16.62
N ILE A 179 -11.49 2.06 -17.45
CA ILE A 179 -11.01 2.85 -18.58
C ILE A 179 -10.08 3.97 -18.10
N PHE A 180 -10.45 4.68 -17.02
CA PHE A 180 -9.67 5.77 -16.47
C PHE A 180 -8.31 5.32 -15.91
N MET A 181 -8.28 4.21 -15.15
CA MET A 181 -7.01 3.67 -14.64
C MET A 181 -6.15 3.06 -15.75
N ALA A 182 -6.76 2.41 -16.74
CA ALA A 182 -6.06 1.87 -17.90
C ALA A 182 -5.46 2.99 -18.75
N SER A 183 -6.22 4.06 -19.03
CA SER A 183 -5.71 5.20 -19.80
C SER A 183 -4.60 5.93 -19.07
N ALA A 184 -4.72 6.14 -17.75
CA ALA A 184 -3.66 6.75 -16.93
C ALA A 184 -2.39 5.89 -16.92
N SER A 185 -2.52 4.56 -16.78
CA SER A 185 -1.38 3.65 -16.82
C SER A 185 -0.68 3.67 -18.18
N ILE A 186 -1.44 3.65 -19.28
CA ILE A 186 -0.91 3.74 -20.64
C ILE A 186 -0.23 5.09 -20.87
N ALA A 187 -0.85 6.20 -20.46
CA ALA A 187 -0.26 7.53 -20.57
C ALA A 187 1.07 7.64 -19.81
N MET A 188 1.17 6.98 -18.65
CA MET A 188 2.42 6.90 -17.91
C MET A 188 3.51 6.18 -18.70
N PHE A 189 3.22 5.03 -19.32
CA PHE A 189 4.19 4.33 -20.17
C PHE A 189 4.62 5.12 -21.40
N PHE A 190 3.75 5.99 -21.94
CA PHE A 190 4.12 6.89 -23.04
C PHE A 190 4.91 8.12 -22.60
N THR A 191 4.83 8.51 -21.33
CA THR A 191 5.51 9.70 -20.78
C THR A 191 6.87 9.36 -20.18
N ILE A 192 7.07 8.13 -19.72
CA ILE A 192 8.35 7.61 -19.19
C ILE A 192 9.38 7.43 -20.31
#